data_AF-A0A3D0CX59-F1
#
_entry.id   AF-A0A3D0CX59-F1
#
_cell.length_a   1.000
_cell.length_b   1.000
_cell.length_c   1.000
_cell.angle_alpha   90.00
_cell.angle_beta   90.00
_cell.angle_gamma   90.00
#
_symmetry.space_group_name_H-M   'P 1'
#
loop_
_entity.id
_entity.type
_entity.pdbx_description
1 polymer ?
#
loop_
_entity_poly.entity_id
_entity_poly.type
_entity_poly.pdbx_seq_one_letter_code
_entity_poly.pdbx_strand_id
1 'polypeptide(L)'
;MTEHMESGNAEERIERPMEQRRWAWWGGVALMIVLLLGAAFVGGRLLAQQNVAPVTQGVRLSRPAELLEEPPVTMGSVEKVEGKTIILEMPAGEGGVVYSGPGGTTKKEGEWKQIQVVVTQDTKIYRDIPIKPEELQRGGQRQLQVEEVTLADVKVGEQIEVWGQKIGDRVLAEVIYIPRLVGLP
;
A
#
# COMPACT_ATOMS: atom_id res chain seq x y z
N MET A 1 29.12 -66.61 -69.82
CA MET A 1 30.35 -65.88 -70.22
C MET A 1 29.93 -64.88 -71.28
N THR A 2 30.41 -63.64 -71.13
CA THR A 2 30.16 -62.37 -71.90
C THR A 2 28.74 -61.79 -71.78
N GLU A 3 28.48 -60.48 -71.67
CA GLU A 3 29.21 -59.21 -71.40
C GLU A 3 28.08 -58.18 -71.15
N HIS A 4 28.12 -57.36 -70.10
CA HIS A 4 28.53 -55.95 -70.06
C HIS A 4 27.64 -54.91 -70.80
N MET A 5 27.30 -53.84 -70.04
CA MET A 5 26.78 -52.50 -70.42
C MET A 5 25.29 -52.45 -70.81
N GLU A 6 24.48 -51.45 -70.44
CA GLU A 6 24.74 -50.00 -70.42
C GLU A 6 23.70 -49.24 -69.56
N SER A 7 23.99 -47.95 -69.38
CA SER A 7 23.44 -46.93 -68.48
C SER A 7 21.94 -46.61 -68.49
N GLY A 8 21.50 -45.95 -67.42
CA GLY A 8 20.21 -45.24 -67.37
C GLY A 8 20.02 -44.46 -66.07
N ASN A 9 20.66 -43.29 -65.99
CA ASN A 9 20.48 -42.28 -64.94
C ASN A 9 19.23 -41.43 -65.25
N ALA A 10 18.25 -41.36 -64.34
CA ALA A 10 17.11 -40.42 -64.34
C ALA A 10 16.20 -40.80 -63.16
N GLU A 11 15.64 -39.94 -62.31
CA GLU A 11 15.58 -38.49 -62.17
C GLU A 11 15.17 -38.28 -60.71
N GLU A 12 16.02 -37.63 -59.92
CA GLU A 12 15.63 -37.15 -58.60
C GLU A 12 14.88 -35.82 -58.80
N ARG A 13 13.59 -35.92 -59.14
CA ARG A 13 12.72 -34.75 -59.34
C ARG A 13 12.26 -34.20 -57.99
N ILE A 14 13.14 -33.44 -57.33
CA ILE A 14 12.78 -32.59 -56.19
C ILE A 14 11.97 -31.41 -56.75
N GLU A 15 10.66 -31.61 -56.92
CA GLU A 15 9.73 -30.51 -57.05
C GLU A 15 9.23 -30.12 -55.67
N ARG A 16 9.47 -28.87 -55.27
CA ARG A 16 8.54 -27.85 -54.71
C ARG A 16 9.38 -26.66 -54.23
N PRO A 17 8.86 -25.41 -54.08
CA PRO A 17 7.51 -24.91 -54.38
C PRO A 17 7.47 -23.51 -55.05
N MET A 18 6.51 -23.28 -55.95
CA MET A 18 6.08 -21.92 -56.38
C MET A 18 5.00 -21.30 -55.45
N GLU A 19 5.01 -21.63 -54.14
CA GLU A 19 4.02 -21.12 -53.16
C GLU A 19 4.61 -20.13 -52.14
N GLN A 20 5.91 -19.82 -52.21
CA GLN A 20 6.59 -18.96 -51.23
C GLN A 20 6.12 -17.51 -51.26
N ARG A 21 5.72 -16.96 -52.40
CA ARG A 21 5.41 -15.53 -52.53
C ARG A 21 4.08 -15.13 -51.88
N ARG A 22 3.06 -16.01 -51.94
CA ARG A 22 1.78 -15.78 -51.25
C ARG A 22 1.91 -16.01 -49.75
N TRP A 23 2.69 -17.02 -49.36
CA TRP A 23 2.93 -17.33 -47.95
C TRP A 23 3.74 -16.22 -47.23
N ALA A 24 4.74 -15.65 -47.90
CA ALA A 24 5.48 -14.49 -47.38
C ALA A 24 4.59 -13.25 -47.18
N TRP A 25 3.63 -13.01 -48.08
CA TRP A 25 2.67 -11.92 -47.94
C TRP A 25 1.71 -12.15 -46.76
N TRP A 26 1.20 -13.37 -46.58
CA TRP A 26 0.39 -13.73 -45.41
C TRP A 26 1.17 -13.64 -44.10
N GLY A 27 2.45 -14.01 -44.10
CA GLY A 27 3.33 -13.82 -42.95
C GLY A 27 3.51 -12.35 -42.57
N GLY A 28 3.67 -11.47 -43.56
CA GLY A 28 3.74 -10.03 -43.34
C GLY A 28 2.45 -9.43 -42.76
N VAL A 29 1.30 -9.84 -43.28
CA VAL A 29 -0.01 -9.38 -42.77
C VAL A 29 -0.25 -9.86 -41.34
N ALA A 30 0.05 -11.12 -41.04
CA ALA A 30 -0.09 -11.66 -39.69
C ALA A 30 0.81 -10.92 -38.68
N LEU A 31 2.06 -10.64 -39.05
CA LEU A 31 2.99 -9.87 -38.21
C LEU A 31 2.47 -8.46 -37.94
N MET A 32 1.92 -7.80 -38.96
CA MET A 32 1.35 -6.45 -38.84
C MET A 32 0.16 -6.43 -37.87
N ILE A 33 -0.73 -7.42 -37.93
CA ILE A 33 -1.88 -7.52 -37.02
C ILE A 33 -1.42 -7.70 -35.57
N VAL A 34 -0.43 -8.57 -35.34
CA VAL A 34 0.13 -8.80 -33.99
C VAL A 34 0.76 -7.52 -33.44
N LEU A 35 1.50 -6.77 -34.26
CA LEU A 35 2.09 -5.48 -33.87
C LEU A 35 1.02 -4.44 -33.51
N LEU A 36 -0.06 -4.34 -34.28
CA LEU A 36 -1.15 -3.41 -34.00
C LEU A 36 -1.88 -3.75 -32.70
N LEU A 37 -2.16 -5.03 -32.45
CA LEU A 37 -2.80 -5.47 -31.20
C LEU A 37 -1.89 -5.22 -29.99
N GLY A 38 -0.58 -5.49 -30.12
CA GLY A 38 0.40 -5.20 -29.08
C GLY A 38 0.48 -3.70 -28.76
N ALA A 39 0.55 -2.85 -29.77
CA ALA A 39 0.59 -1.39 -29.59
C ALA A 39 -0.71 -0.85 -28.95
N ALA A 40 -1.88 -1.34 -29.38
CA ALA A 40 -3.16 -0.95 -28.81
C ALA A 40 -3.29 -1.36 -27.33
N PHE A 41 -2.79 -2.56 -26.96
CA PHE A 41 -2.77 -3.02 -25.57
C PHE A 41 -1.84 -2.18 -24.69
N VAL A 42 -0.63 -1.88 -25.17
CA VAL A 42 0.33 -1.03 -24.44
C VAL A 42 -0.21 0.39 -24.28
N GLY A 43 -0.83 0.96 -25.32
CA GLY A 43 -1.49 2.26 -25.26
C GLY A 43 -2.68 2.29 -24.29
N GLY A 44 -3.51 1.26 -24.30
CA GLY A 44 -4.62 1.10 -23.35
C GLY A 44 -4.15 1.00 -21.90
N ARG A 45 -3.04 0.28 -21.64
CA ARG A 45 -2.43 0.18 -20.30
C ARG A 45 -1.86 1.52 -19.82
N LEU A 46 -1.24 2.30 -20.71
CA LEU A 46 -0.72 3.64 -20.38
C LEU A 46 -1.85 4.64 -20.08
N LEU A 47 -2.94 4.61 -20.86
CA LEU A 47 -4.11 5.44 -20.60
C LEU A 47 -4.86 5.02 -19.32
N ALA A 48 -4.93 3.71 -19.03
CA ALA A 48 -5.46 3.22 -17.76
C ALA A 48 -4.60 3.66 -16.56
N GLN A 49 -3.29 3.85 -16.73
CA GLN A 49 -2.41 4.44 -15.72
C GLN A 49 -2.55 5.97 -15.60
N GLN A 50 -2.93 6.68 -16.67
CA GLN A 50 -3.18 8.13 -16.62
C GLN A 50 -4.53 8.51 -16.01
N ASN A 51 -5.50 7.59 -16.00
CA ASN A 51 -6.77 7.76 -15.28
C ASN A 51 -6.69 7.43 -13.78
N VAL A 52 -5.50 7.14 -13.25
CA VAL A 52 -5.24 7.36 -11.83
C VAL A 52 -5.19 8.87 -11.68
N ALA A 53 -6.30 9.45 -11.22
CA ALA A 53 -6.49 10.89 -11.09
C ALA A 53 -5.19 11.58 -10.65
N PRO A 54 -4.77 12.69 -11.30
CA PRO A 54 -3.66 13.47 -10.79
C PRO A 54 -3.99 13.76 -9.33
N VAL A 55 -3.08 13.36 -8.43
CA VAL A 55 -3.14 13.67 -7.00
C VAL A 55 -3.58 15.12 -6.87
N THR A 56 -4.87 15.28 -6.57
CA THR A 56 -5.58 16.54 -6.48
C THR A 56 -4.77 17.41 -5.54
N GLN A 57 -4.28 18.55 -6.04
CA GLN A 57 -3.69 19.66 -5.30
C GLN A 57 -3.52 19.35 -3.81
N GLY A 58 -2.47 18.57 -3.51
CA GLY A 58 -2.37 17.86 -2.23
C GLY A 58 -2.56 18.83 -1.09
N VAL A 59 -3.60 18.63 -0.28
CA VAL A 59 -3.75 19.38 0.96
C VAL A 59 -2.51 19.09 1.78
N ARG A 60 -1.67 20.10 2.01
CA ARG A 60 -0.50 19.95 2.88
C ARG A 60 -1.01 20.00 4.30
N LEU A 61 -1.16 18.84 4.92
CA LEU A 61 -1.57 18.70 6.31
C LEU A 61 -0.36 18.98 7.21
N SER A 62 -0.44 20.01 8.03
CA SER A 62 0.52 20.28 9.10
C SER A 62 0.02 19.74 10.44
N ARG A 63 0.95 19.35 11.32
CA ARG A 63 0.67 18.83 12.66
C ARG A 63 -0.23 19.82 13.44
N PRO A 64 -1.20 19.34 14.24
CA PRO A 64 -1.99 20.17 15.14
C PRO A 64 -1.08 21.00 16.06
N ALA A 65 -1.45 22.25 16.35
CA ALA A 65 -0.65 23.14 17.18
C ALA A 65 -0.58 22.70 18.65
N GLU A 66 -1.55 21.89 19.07
CA GLU A 66 -1.74 21.39 20.43
C GLU A 66 -0.79 20.21 20.75
N LEU A 67 -0.23 19.57 19.73
CA LEU A 67 0.74 18.49 19.90
C LEU A 67 2.14 19.07 20.08
N LEU A 68 2.93 18.41 20.93
CA LEU A 68 4.32 18.79 21.18
C LEU A 68 5.13 18.67 19.87
N GLU A 69 6.11 19.57 19.70
CA GLU A 69 7.02 19.54 18.54
C GLU A 69 7.93 18.30 18.58
N GLU A 70 8.24 17.83 19.79
CA GLU A 70 9.01 16.63 20.03
C GLU A 70 8.34 15.38 19.44
N PRO A 71 9.09 14.35 19.04
CA PRO A 71 8.51 13.08 18.61
C PRO A 71 7.82 12.37 19.78
N PRO A 72 6.78 11.56 19.52
CA PRO A 72 6.15 10.75 20.55
C PRO A 72 7.17 9.77 21.13
N VAL A 73 7.10 9.56 22.44
CA VAL A 73 7.94 8.60 23.16
C VAL A 73 7.63 7.16 22.76
N THR A 74 6.37 6.91 22.42
CA THR A 74 5.94 5.61 21.91
C THR A 74 4.70 5.75 21.02
N MET A 75 4.54 4.82 20.08
CA MET A 75 3.31 4.65 19.31
C MET A 75 2.97 3.17 19.26
N GLY A 76 1.69 2.82 19.24
CA GLY A 76 1.26 1.43 19.14
C GLY A 76 -0.24 1.29 19.02
N SER A 77 -0.68 0.06 18.82
CA SER A 77 -2.10 -0.28 18.84
C SER A 77 -2.55 -0.51 20.29
N VAL A 78 -3.71 0.01 20.64
CA VAL A 78 -4.33 -0.23 21.94
C VAL A 78 -4.77 -1.69 22.01
N GLU A 79 -4.14 -2.47 22.87
CA GLU A 79 -4.54 -3.85 23.14
C GLU A 79 -5.62 -3.92 24.21
N LYS A 80 -5.48 -3.10 25.25
CA LYS A 80 -6.36 -3.12 26.42
C LYS A 80 -6.43 -1.76 27.09
N VAL A 81 -7.59 -1.43 27.66
CA VAL A 81 -7.78 -0.26 28.51
C VAL A 81 -8.35 -0.72 29.85
N GLU A 82 -7.64 -0.46 30.94
CA GLU A 82 -8.04 -0.84 32.30
C GLU A 82 -7.86 0.31 33.29
N GLY A 83 -8.99 0.90 33.71
CA GLY A 83 -8.99 2.01 34.67
C GLY A 83 -8.25 3.23 34.09
N LYS A 84 -7.03 3.47 34.57
CA LYS A 84 -6.14 4.56 34.14
C LYS A 84 -4.95 4.07 33.32
N THR A 85 -4.94 2.81 32.91
CA THR A 85 -3.81 2.21 32.19
C THR A 85 -4.26 1.76 30.81
N ILE A 86 -3.51 2.13 29.79
CA ILE A 86 -3.65 1.63 28.41
C ILE A 86 -2.47 0.69 28.15
N ILE A 87 -2.74 -0.52 27.68
CA ILE A 87 -1.70 -1.44 27.22
C ILE A 87 -1.55 -1.24 25.72
N LEU A 88 -0.37 -0.79 25.30
CA LEU A 88 0.00 -0.66 23.90
C LEU A 88 0.79 -1.87 23.46
N GLU A 89 0.43 -2.40 22.31
CA GLU A 89 1.16 -3.44 21.62
C GLU A 89 1.86 -2.82 20.40
N MET A 90 3.14 -3.15 20.25
CA MET A 90 3.97 -2.64 19.16
C MET A 90 5.04 -3.67 18.77
N PRO A 91 5.56 -3.61 17.54
CA PRO A 91 6.67 -4.47 17.12
C PRO A 91 7.89 -4.28 18.03
N ALA A 92 8.52 -5.39 18.42
CA ALA A 92 9.81 -5.37 19.09
C ALA A 92 10.92 -5.29 18.02
N GLY A 93 11.66 -4.17 18.01
CA GLY A 93 12.74 -3.95 17.03
C GLY A 93 12.23 -3.67 15.62
N GLU A 94 12.97 -4.12 14.61
CA GLU A 94 12.67 -3.86 13.18
C GLU A 94 11.69 -4.87 12.55
N GLY A 95 11.17 -5.84 13.33
CA GLY A 95 10.68 -7.11 12.77
C GLY A 95 9.18 -7.40 12.81
N GLY A 96 8.33 -6.51 13.34
CA GLY A 96 6.90 -6.81 13.43
C GLY A 96 6.12 -6.35 12.20
N VAL A 97 5.43 -7.29 11.58
CA VAL A 97 4.59 -7.05 10.39
C VAL A 97 3.16 -7.46 10.68
N VAL A 98 2.24 -6.61 10.23
CA VAL A 98 0.79 -6.83 10.32
C VAL A 98 0.28 -7.18 8.93
N TYR A 99 -0.24 -8.39 8.76
CA TYR A 99 -0.82 -8.84 7.50
C TYR A 99 -2.34 -8.84 7.59
N SER A 100 -2.99 -8.20 6.61
CA SER A 100 -4.43 -8.34 6.40
C SER A 100 -4.69 -9.52 5.47
N GLY A 101 -5.27 -10.60 6.01
CA GLY A 101 -5.68 -11.79 5.28
C GLY A 101 -7.08 -11.67 4.65
N PRO A 102 -7.44 -12.61 3.75
CA PRO A 102 -8.79 -12.70 3.19
C PRO A 102 -9.84 -12.77 4.30
N GLY A 103 -10.92 -11.99 4.16
CA GLY A 103 -11.99 -11.94 5.16
C GLY A 103 -11.73 -10.99 6.35
N GLY A 104 -10.74 -10.09 6.26
CA GLY A 104 -10.49 -9.09 7.30
C GLY A 104 -9.73 -9.62 8.52
N THR A 105 -9.17 -10.82 8.42
CA THR A 105 -8.36 -11.39 9.50
C THR A 105 -7.01 -10.69 9.54
N THR A 106 -6.60 -10.18 10.70
CA THR A 106 -5.29 -9.55 10.87
C THR A 106 -4.34 -10.55 11.54
N LYS A 107 -3.24 -10.89 10.88
CA LYS A 107 -2.18 -11.74 11.42
C LYS A 107 -0.97 -10.89 11.77
N LYS A 108 -0.44 -11.12 12.97
CA LYS A 108 0.80 -10.50 13.46
C LYS A 108 1.91 -11.53 13.37
N GLU A 109 3.03 -11.17 12.77
CA GLU A 109 4.24 -11.99 12.71
C GLU A 109 5.41 -11.19 13.28
N GLY A 110 6.43 -11.88 13.78
CA GLY A 110 7.58 -11.29 14.45
C GLY A 110 7.40 -11.18 15.97
N GLU A 111 8.36 -10.55 16.62
CA GLU A 111 8.31 -10.28 18.05
C GLU A 111 7.49 -9.02 18.33
N TRP A 112 6.57 -9.11 19.29
CA TRP A 112 5.72 -8.01 19.73
C TRP A 112 5.97 -7.77 21.21
N LYS A 113 5.96 -6.50 21.61
CA LYS A 113 6.12 -6.09 23.01
C LYS A 113 4.95 -5.24 23.46
N GLN A 114 4.67 -5.31 24.75
CA GLN A 114 3.66 -4.51 25.41
C GLN A 114 4.32 -3.39 26.22
N ILE A 115 3.74 -2.19 26.14
CA ILE A 115 4.11 -1.03 26.97
C ILE A 115 2.87 -0.56 27.72
N GLN A 116 3.03 -0.23 29.00
CA GLN A 116 1.93 0.30 29.81
C GLN A 116 1.97 1.82 29.75
N VAL A 117 0.88 2.43 29.30
CA VAL A 117 0.69 3.87 29.31
C VAL A 117 -0.23 4.22 30.47
N VAL A 118 0.24 5.04 31.40
CA VAL A 118 -0.50 5.45 32.59
C VAL A 118 -1.06 6.85 32.36
N VAL A 119 -2.38 6.97 32.46
CA VAL A 119 -3.15 8.20 32.30
C VAL A 119 -3.37 8.83 33.67
N THR A 120 -3.06 10.11 33.77
CA THR A 120 -3.26 10.92 34.98
C THR A 120 -4.39 11.92 34.77
N GLN A 121 -4.68 12.74 35.79
CA GLN A 121 -5.66 13.83 35.65
C GLN A 121 -5.13 14.97 34.77
N ASP A 122 -3.80 15.09 34.65
CA ASP A 122 -3.16 16.13 33.84
C ASP A 122 -2.93 15.68 32.39
N THR A 123 -3.20 14.40 32.08
CA THR A 123 -3.05 13.85 30.73
C THR A 123 -4.11 14.41 29.81
N LYS A 124 -3.68 15.05 28.73
CA LYS A 124 -4.56 15.52 27.65
C LYS A 124 -4.66 14.46 26.57
N ILE A 125 -5.88 14.17 26.13
CA ILE A 125 -6.11 13.18 25.07
C ILE A 125 -6.77 13.89 23.90
N TYR A 126 -6.15 13.83 22.74
CA TYR A 126 -6.60 14.49 21.52
C TYR A 126 -6.97 13.47 20.46
N ARG A 127 -7.95 13.81 19.63
CA ARG A 127 -8.37 13.03 18.47
C ARG A 127 -8.55 13.94 17.27
N ASP A 128 -8.20 13.45 16.09
CA ASP A 128 -8.43 14.19 14.85
C ASP A 128 -9.92 14.43 14.58
N ILE A 129 -10.22 15.67 14.20
CA ILE A 129 -11.51 16.03 13.63
C ILE A 129 -11.51 15.64 12.15
N PRO A 130 -12.47 14.84 11.67
CA PRO A 130 -12.56 14.46 10.26
C PRO A 130 -12.64 15.68 9.36
N ILE A 131 -11.74 15.76 8.39
CA ILE A 131 -11.78 16.80 7.36
C ILE A 131 -12.97 16.52 6.44
N LYS A 132 -13.84 17.51 6.27
CA LYS A 132 -15.01 17.37 5.41
C LYS A 132 -14.58 17.24 3.93
N PRO A 133 -15.26 16.42 3.11
CA PRO A 133 -14.93 16.28 1.69
C PRO A 133 -14.87 17.63 0.94
N GLU A 134 -15.72 18.59 1.31
CA GLU A 134 -15.78 19.93 0.72
C GLU A 134 -14.56 20.80 1.09
N GLU A 135 -13.85 20.45 2.16
CA GLU A 135 -12.61 21.11 2.58
C GLU A 135 -11.39 20.51 1.87
N LEU A 136 -11.40 19.20 1.63
CA LEU A 136 -10.37 18.52 0.82
C LEU A 136 -10.35 19.04 -0.62
N GLN A 137 -11.53 19.29 -1.21
CA GLN A 137 -11.66 19.79 -2.58
C GLN A 137 -11.16 21.24 -2.77
N ARG A 138 -11.08 22.04 -1.70
CA ARG A 138 -10.61 23.43 -1.76
C ARG A 138 -9.10 23.56 -1.93
N GLY A 139 -8.33 22.50 -1.67
CA GLY A 139 -6.86 22.50 -1.75
C GLY A 139 -6.19 23.45 -0.75
N GLY A 140 -4.86 23.47 -0.75
CA GLY A 140 -4.03 24.38 0.05
C GLY A 140 -3.38 23.76 1.29
N GLN A 141 -2.67 24.57 2.09
CA GLN A 141 -2.07 24.12 3.35
C GLN A 141 -3.10 24.24 4.47
N ARG A 142 -3.29 23.16 5.23
CA ARG A 142 -4.23 23.10 6.34
C ARG A 142 -3.55 22.48 7.55
N GLN A 143 -3.85 23.04 8.70
CA GLN A 143 -3.49 22.43 9.97
C GLN A 143 -4.55 21.39 10.31
N LEU A 144 -4.12 20.19 10.68
CA LEU A 144 -5.00 19.18 11.28
C LEU A 144 -5.60 19.78 12.55
N GLN A 145 -6.91 19.65 12.69
CA GLN A 145 -7.61 20.07 13.89
C GLN A 145 -7.83 18.86 14.77
N VAL A 146 -7.66 19.06 16.06
CA VAL A 146 -7.93 18.05 17.07
C VAL A 146 -8.99 18.52 18.03
N GLU A 147 -9.74 17.58 18.57
CA GLU A 147 -10.64 17.77 19.70
C GLU A 147 -10.07 17.04 20.92
N GLU A 148 -10.24 17.64 22.10
CA GLU A 148 -9.93 16.98 23.36
C GLU A 148 -11.02 15.97 23.70
N VAL A 149 -10.61 14.74 23.99
CA VAL A 149 -11.48 13.60 24.30
C VAL A 149 -11.06 12.98 25.64
N THR A 150 -11.83 12.00 26.11
CA THR A 150 -11.57 11.33 27.39
C THR A 150 -10.97 9.93 27.17
N LEU A 151 -10.45 9.33 28.25
CA LEU A 151 -9.96 7.96 28.20
C LEU A 151 -11.06 6.95 27.80
N ALA A 152 -12.32 7.25 28.10
CA ALA A 152 -13.44 6.41 27.70
C ALA A 152 -13.65 6.36 26.17
N ASP A 153 -13.11 7.34 25.44
CA ASP A 153 -13.20 7.39 23.99
C ASP A 153 -12.15 6.52 23.29
N VAL A 154 -11.10 6.12 23.99
CA VAL A 154 -10.01 5.28 23.46
C VAL A 154 -10.50 3.84 23.31
N LYS A 155 -10.40 3.29 22.10
CA LYS A 155 -10.88 1.93 21.78
C LYS A 155 -9.74 0.95 21.55
N VAL A 156 -9.98 -0.29 21.93
CA VAL A 156 -9.10 -1.41 21.57
C VAL A 156 -8.99 -1.51 20.04
N GLY A 157 -7.77 -1.64 19.54
CA GLY A 157 -7.41 -1.66 18.12
C GLY A 157 -7.05 -0.29 17.54
N GLU A 158 -7.37 0.82 18.22
CA GLU A 158 -6.95 2.14 17.75
C GLU A 158 -5.42 2.28 17.84
N GLN A 159 -4.82 2.91 16.85
CA GLN A 159 -3.42 3.32 16.91
C GLN A 159 -3.36 4.65 17.66
N ILE A 160 -2.47 4.77 18.63
CA ILE A 160 -2.25 6.02 19.37
C ILE A 160 -0.76 6.38 19.41
N GLU A 161 -0.50 7.68 19.51
CA GLU A 161 0.81 8.26 19.77
C GLU A 161 0.83 8.86 21.17
N VAL A 162 1.91 8.65 21.91
CA VAL A 162 1.99 9.03 23.32
C VAL A 162 3.26 9.83 23.60
N TRP A 163 3.08 11.00 24.19
CA TRP A 163 4.13 11.84 24.76
C TRP A 163 4.05 11.82 26.28
N GLY A 164 5.22 11.95 26.91
CA GLY A 164 5.34 12.00 28.36
C GLY A 164 6.65 11.38 28.81
N GLN A 165 6.69 10.84 30.03
CA GLN A 165 7.92 10.32 30.61
C GLN A 165 7.96 8.78 30.56
N LYS A 166 9.00 8.22 29.92
CA LYS A 166 9.24 6.77 29.93
C LYS A 166 10.01 6.35 31.18
N ILE A 167 9.49 5.34 31.88
CA ILE A 167 10.09 4.73 33.07
C ILE A 167 10.03 3.20 32.89
N GLY A 168 11.12 2.62 32.37
CA GLY A 168 11.16 1.19 32.00
C GLY A 168 10.15 0.88 30.88
N ASP A 169 9.24 -0.07 31.14
CA ASP A 169 8.16 -0.46 30.22
C ASP A 169 6.85 0.29 30.48
N ARG A 170 6.94 1.39 31.24
CA ARG A 170 5.81 2.29 31.50
C ARG A 170 6.05 3.68 30.91
N VAL A 171 5.00 4.32 30.43
CA VAL A 171 5.00 5.72 30.02
C VAL A 171 3.95 6.45 30.85
N LEU A 172 4.37 7.45 31.61
CA LEU A 172 3.47 8.39 32.26
C LEU A 172 3.06 9.43 31.20
N ALA A 173 1.81 9.35 30.74
CA ALA A 173 1.36 10.15 29.61
C ALA A 173 1.07 11.59 30.01
N GLU A 174 1.60 12.53 29.23
CA GLU A 174 1.23 13.95 29.29
C GLU A 174 0.25 14.27 28.17
N VAL A 175 0.51 13.75 26.97
CA VAL A 175 -0.36 13.90 25.79
C VAL A 175 -0.53 12.56 25.12
N ILE A 176 -1.78 12.21 24.82
CA ILE A 176 -2.14 11.07 23.97
C ILE A 176 -2.83 11.62 22.74
N TYR A 177 -2.45 11.14 21.55
CA TYR A 177 -3.06 11.52 20.29
C TYR A 177 -3.60 10.28 19.60
N ILE A 178 -4.85 10.35 19.16
CA ILE A 178 -5.57 9.29 18.45
C ILE A 178 -5.70 9.74 16.98
N PRO A 179 -4.72 9.39 16.12
CA PRO A 179 -4.83 9.68 14.70
C PRO A 179 -6.03 8.93 14.11
N ARG A 180 -6.90 9.65 13.39
CA ARG A 180 -7.89 8.98 12.55
C ARG A 180 -7.30 8.76 11.18
N LEU A 181 -7.04 7.50 10.84
CA LEU A 181 -6.72 7.11 9.47
C LEU A 181 -7.88 7.54 8.57
N VAL A 182 -7.62 8.54 7.74
CA VAL A 182 -8.57 9.05 6.74
C VAL A 182 -8.94 7.89 5.81
N GLY A 183 -10.21 7.48 5.83
CA GLY A 183 -10.75 6.49 4.88
C GLY A 183 -11.29 5.19 5.48
N LEU A 184 -11.34 5.02 6.80
CA LEU A 184 -12.14 3.95 7.41
C LEU A 184 -13.52 4.50 7.83
N PRO A 185 -14.63 3.93 7.31
CA PRO A 185 -15.99 4.32 7.70
C PRO A 185 -16.33 3.96 9.15
#